data_AF-A0A6I9MUT1-F1
#
_entry.id   AF-A0A6I9MUT1-F1
#
_cell.length_a   1.000
_cell.length_b   1.000
_cell.length_c   1.000
_cell.angle_alpha   90.00
_cell.angle_beta   90.00
_cell.angle_gamma   90.00
#
_symmetry.space_group_name_H-M   'P 1'
#
loop_
_entity.id
_entity.type
_entity.pdbx_description
1 polymer ?
#
loop_
_entity_poly.entity_id
_entity_poly.type
_entity_poly.pdbx_seq_one_letter_code
_entity_poly.pdbx_strand_id
1 'polypeptide(L)'
;SSAISVVKILRVLRVLRPLRAINRAKGLKHVVQCVFVAIKTIGNIVLVTMLLDFMFACIGVQLFKGKFYECTDPDKMTEETCKGWYIRYQEGALHEMEVHERQWTNSGLNFDNILNGMLALFTISTFEGWPKILYKAIDSNLEDKGPVYNNRVAISIFFIFYLILIAFFMMNIFVGFVIVTFQEQGEQEYKNCELDKNQ
;
A
#
# COMPACT_ATOMS: atom_id res chain seq x y z
N SER A 1 -21.65 3.35 -26.15
CA SER A 1 -21.06 3.38 -24.79
C SER A 1 -19.61 3.86 -24.80
N SER A 2 -18.73 3.30 -25.64
CA SER A 2 -17.28 3.60 -25.66
C SER A 2 -16.89 5.05 -26.05
N ALA A 3 -17.57 5.67 -27.02
CA ALA A 3 -17.27 7.05 -27.45
C ALA A 3 -17.51 8.10 -26.35
N ILE A 4 -18.52 7.89 -25.50
CA ILE A 4 -18.82 8.77 -24.36
C ILE A 4 -17.72 8.67 -23.29
N SER A 5 -17.17 7.47 -23.07
CA SER A 5 -16.01 7.26 -22.18
C SER A 5 -14.75 7.97 -22.68
N VAL A 6 -14.49 7.97 -23.99
CA VAL A 6 -13.36 8.71 -24.57
C VAL A 6 -13.51 10.22 -24.38
N VAL A 7 -14.71 10.78 -24.58
CA VAL A 7 -14.95 12.22 -24.35
C VAL A 7 -14.78 12.58 -22.87
N LYS A 8 -15.17 11.70 -21.93
CA LYS A 8 -14.89 11.89 -20.50
C LYS A 8 -13.38 11.92 -20.21
N ILE A 9 -12.59 11.02 -20.80
CA ILE A 9 -11.13 11.00 -20.66
C ILE A 9 -10.50 12.31 -21.17
N LEU A 10 -10.94 12.81 -22.34
CA LEU A 10 -10.46 14.07 -22.89
C LEU A 10 -10.77 15.29 -21.99
N ARG A 11 -11.83 15.23 -21.18
CA ARG A 11 -12.13 16.26 -20.18
C ARG A 11 -11.15 16.20 -18.99
N VAL A 12 -10.74 15.01 -18.56
CA VAL A 12 -9.74 14.82 -17.49
C VAL A 12 -8.39 15.43 -17.89
N LEU A 13 -7.96 15.30 -19.15
CA LEU A 13 -6.70 15.88 -19.64
C LEU A 13 -6.60 17.41 -19.47
N ARG A 14 -7.73 18.12 -19.27
CA ARG A 14 -7.71 19.56 -18.95
C ARG A 14 -7.06 19.85 -17.60
N VAL A 15 -6.96 18.87 -16.69
CA VAL A 15 -6.24 18.97 -15.41
C VAL A 15 -4.73 19.18 -15.61
N LEU A 16 -4.18 18.83 -16.77
CA LEU A 16 -2.76 18.99 -17.10
C LEU A 16 -2.38 20.43 -17.51
N ARG A 17 -3.35 21.36 -17.61
CA ARG A 17 -3.10 22.77 -17.98
C ARG A 17 -2.04 23.46 -17.09
N PRO A 18 -2.01 23.27 -15.75
CA PRO A 18 -0.98 23.84 -14.87
C PRO A 18 0.43 23.33 -15.17
N LEU A 19 0.61 22.14 -15.77
CA LEU A 19 1.95 21.65 -16.15
C LEU A 19 2.64 22.55 -17.19
N ARG A 20 1.87 23.30 -17.99
CA ARG A 20 2.45 24.32 -18.90
C ARG A 20 3.08 25.50 -18.15
N ALA A 21 2.68 25.76 -16.90
CA ALA A 21 3.29 26.79 -16.06
C ALA A 21 4.71 26.41 -15.62
N ILE A 22 5.02 25.10 -15.50
CA ILE A 22 6.38 24.61 -15.21
C ILE A 22 7.37 25.09 -16.27
N ASN A 23 6.97 25.08 -17.55
CA ASN A 23 7.81 25.57 -18.64
C ASN A 23 7.96 27.10 -18.68
N ARG A 24 7.08 27.85 -18.01
CA ARG A 24 7.13 29.32 -17.95
C ARG A 24 7.94 29.82 -16.74
N ALA A 25 7.89 29.12 -15.62
CA ALA A 25 8.60 29.50 -14.40
C ALA A 25 9.97 28.80 -14.32
N LYS A 26 11.06 29.55 -14.55
CA LYS A 26 12.44 29.03 -14.53
C LYS A 26 12.79 28.29 -13.22
N GLY A 27 12.33 28.79 -12.07
CA GLY A 27 12.55 28.14 -10.77
C GLY A 27 11.88 26.77 -10.65
N LEU A 28 10.61 26.65 -11.06
CA LEU A 28 9.86 25.39 -10.99
C LEU A 28 10.44 24.33 -11.95
N LYS A 29 10.92 24.76 -13.13
CA LYS A 29 11.63 23.89 -14.07
C LYS A 29 12.90 23.29 -13.47
N HIS A 30 13.67 24.08 -12.72
CA HIS A 30 14.89 23.61 -12.07
C HIS A 30 14.59 22.55 -11.00
N VAL A 31 13.59 22.79 -10.14
CA VAL A 31 13.17 21.83 -9.11
C VAL A 31 12.74 20.49 -9.71
N VAL A 32 11.91 20.51 -10.76
CA VAL A 32 11.46 19.28 -11.44
C VAL A 32 12.65 18.52 -12.06
N GLN A 33 13.63 19.23 -12.61
CA GLN A 33 14.83 18.60 -13.17
C GLN A 33 15.67 17.92 -12.08
N CYS A 34 15.86 18.54 -10.92
CA CYS A 34 16.52 17.94 -9.76
C CYS A 34 15.81 16.66 -9.30
N VAL A 35 14.45 16.66 -9.26
CA VAL A 35 13.67 15.46 -8.93
C VAL A 35 13.95 14.31 -9.91
N PHE A 36 14.01 14.58 -11.21
CA PHE A 36 14.33 13.55 -12.20
C PHE A 36 15.74 12.98 -12.04
N VAL A 37 16.74 13.82 -11.70
CA VAL A 37 18.10 13.35 -11.43
C VAL A 37 18.12 12.48 -10.18
N ALA A 38 17.47 12.90 -9.10
CA ALA A 38 17.38 12.13 -7.84
C ALA A 38 16.71 10.76 -8.04
N ILE A 39 15.63 10.68 -8.83
CA ILE A 39 14.94 9.41 -9.14
C ILE A 39 15.88 8.42 -9.81
N LYS A 40 16.73 8.86 -10.75
CA LYS A 40 17.67 7.99 -11.45
C LYS A 40 18.70 7.37 -10.50
N THR A 41 19.13 8.12 -9.49
CA THR A 41 20.12 7.67 -8.51
C THR A 41 19.52 6.68 -7.50
N ILE A 42 18.25 6.88 -7.10
CA ILE A 42 17.56 6.04 -6.11
C ILE A 42 16.95 4.77 -6.74
N GLY A 43 16.82 4.72 -8.06
CA GLY A 43 16.16 3.64 -8.80
C GLY A 43 16.65 2.23 -8.43
N ASN A 44 17.94 2.05 -8.16
CA ASN A 44 18.49 0.75 -7.74
C ASN A 44 17.91 0.29 -6.40
N ILE A 45 17.81 1.17 -5.42
CA ILE A 45 17.28 0.83 -4.09
C ILE A 45 15.78 0.54 -4.19
N VAL A 46 15.03 1.34 -4.95
CA VAL A 46 13.60 1.13 -5.19
C VAL A 46 13.33 -0.20 -5.92
N LEU A 47 14.20 -0.60 -6.85
CA LEU A 47 14.07 -1.89 -7.51
C LEU A 47 14.29 -3.05 -6.52
N VAL A 48 15.29 -2.94 -5.64
CA VAL A 48 15.54 -3.95 -4.61
C VAL A 48 14.36 -4.04 -3.64
N THR A 49 13.77 -2.92 -3.21
CA THR A 49 12.59 -2.94 -2.32
C THR A 49 11.37 -3.52 -3.02
N MET A 50 11.15 -3.22 -4.30
CA MET A 50 10.05 -3.80 -5.07
C MET A 50 10.21 -5.32 -5.24
N LEU A 51 11.44 -5.82 -5.45
CA LEU A 51 11.72 -7.25 -5.52
C LEU A 51 11.46 -7.93 -4.17
N LEU A 52 11.87 -7.31 -3.06
CA LEU A 52 11.57 -7.81 -1.73
C LEU A 52 10.05 -7.88 -1.49
N ASP A 53 9.33 -6.81 -1.83
CA ASP A 53 7.87 -6.76 -1.71
C ASP A 53 7.19 -7.86 -2.54
N PHE A 54 7.66 -8.10 -3.76
CA PHE A 54 7.19 -9.19 -4.61
C PHE A 54 7.44 -10.58 -3.98
N MET A 55 8.60 -10.81 -3.37
CA MET A 55 8.90 -12.07 -2.68
C MET A 55 7.96 -12.29 -1.49
N PHE A 56 7.75 -11.25 -0.67
CA PHE A 56 6.80 -11.32 0.44
C PHE A 56 5.36 -11.48 -0.02
N ALA A 57 4.97 -10.87 -1.13
CA ALA A 57 3.64 -11.05 -1.72
C ALA A 57 3.44 -12.50 -2.16
N CYS A 58 4.43 -13.12 -2.81
CA CYS A 58 4.38 -14.55 -3.16
C CYS A 58 4.18 -15.43 -1.92
N ILE A 59 4.93 -15.18 -0.85
CA ILE A 59 4.78 -15.91 0.42
C ILE A 59 3.39 -15.68 1.03
N GLY A 60 2.94 -14.42 1.06
CA GLY A 60 1.62 -14.04 1.58
C GLY A 60 0.48 -14.73 0.84
N VAL A 61 0.57 -14.85 -0.48
CA VAL A 61 -0.41 -15.60 -1.29
C VAL A 61 -0.45 -17.07 -0.86
N GLN A 62 0.70 -17.72 -0.69
CA GLN A 62 0.72 -19.12 -0.24
C GLN A 62 0.15 -19.30 1.18
N LEU A 63 0.30 -18.29 2.04
CA LEU A 63 -0.19 -18.35 3.41
C LEU A 63 -1.68 -18.02 3.55
N PHE A 64 -2.20 -17.04 2.80
CA PHE A 64 -3.49 -16.40 3.07
C PHE A 64 -4.50 -16.42 1.93
N LYS A 65 -4.17 -16.96 0.76
CA LYS A 65 -5.10 -17.07 -0.37
C LYS A 65 -6.41 -17.74 0.06
N GLY A 66 -7.53 -17.08 -0.22
CA GLY A 66 -8.88 -17.58 0.08
C GLY A 66 -9.25 -17.60 1.57
N LYS A 67 -8.43 -17.02 2.46
CA LYS A 67 -8.65 -17.08 3.93
C LYS A 67 -9.12 -15.76 4.55
N PHE A 68 -9.33 -14.73 3.73
CA PHE A 68 -9.74 -13.39 4.17
C PHE A 68 -11.23 -13.12 3.95
N TYR A 69 -11.98 -14.17 3.59
CA TYR A 69 -13.42 -14.12 3.49
C TYR A 69 -14.08 -14.19 4.87
N GLU A 70 -15.15 -13.44 5.03
CA GLU A 70 -15.97 -13.44 6.23
C GLU A 70 -17.44 -13.25 5.89
N CYS A 71 -18.31 -13.82 6.72
CA CYS A 71 -19.73 -13.53 6.68
C CYS A 71 -20.02 -12.27 7.52
N THR A 72 -21.01 -11.49 7.13
CA THR A 72 -21.52 -10.39 7.97
C THR A 72 -22.11 -10.87 9.30
N ASP A 73 -22.53 -12.14 9.37
CA ASP A 73 -22.98 -12.84 10.57
C ASP A 73 -21.84 -13.72 11.13
N PRO A 74 -21.27 -13.41 12.31
CA PRO A 74 -20.15 -14.15 12.90
C PRO A 74 -20.43 -15.63 13.17
N ASP A 75 -21.70 -16.04 13.28
CA ASP A 75 -22.07 -17.42 13.56
C ASP A 75 -21.99 -18.33 12.32
N LYS A 76 -21.75 -17.74 11.12
CA LYS A 76 -21.68 -18.47 9.86
C LYS A 76 -20.25 -18.50 9.31
N MET A 77 -19.77 -19.72 9.07
CA MET A 77 -18.37 -19.98 8.74
C MET A 77 -18.13 -20.32 7.27
N THR A 78 -19.17 -20.48 6.47
CA THR A 78 -19.06 -20.87 5.05
C THR A 78 -20.01 -20.05 4.19
N GLU A 79 -19.67 -19.86 2.91
CA GLU A 79 -20.51 -19.16 1.94
C GLU A 79 -21.92 -19.78 1.83
N GLU A 80 -22.02 -21.11 1.84
CA GLU A 80 -23.30 -21.81 1.76
C GLU A 80 -24.25 -21.49 2.93
N THR A 81 -23.67 -21.30 4.12
CA THR A 81 -24.44 -21.03 5.35
C THR A 81 -24.67 -19.54 5.58
N CYS A 82 -23.92 -18.67 4.89
CA CYS A 82 -24.03 -17.22 4.94
C CYS A 82 -25.16 -16.70 4.02
N LYS A 83 -26.39 -17.16 4.24
CA LYS A 83 -27.57 -16.80 3.42
C LYS A 83 -28.76 -16.37 4.27
N GLY A 84 -29.65 -15.58 3.66
CA GLY A 84 -30.84 -15.05 4.31
C GLY A 84 -30.53 -13.84 5.20
N TRP A 85 -31.30 -13.67 6.26
CA TRP A 85 -31.27 -12.46 7.10
C TRP A 85 -30.77 -12.79 8.51
N TYR A 86 -30.11 -11.83 9.14
CA TYR A 86 -29.65 -11.92 10.53
C TYR A 86 -29.97 -10.62 11.27
N ILE A 87 -30.07 -10.73 12.59
CA ILE A 87 -30.32 -9.60 13.47
C ILE A 87 -28.97 -9.08 13.94
N ARG A 88 -28.66 -7.83 13.62
CA ARG A 88 -27.48 -7.14 14.13
C ARG A 88 -27.89 -6.28 15.31
N TYR A 89 -27.27 -6.54 16.46
CA TYR A 89 -27.39 -5.68 17.63
C TYR A 89 -26.44 -4.49 17.48
N GLN A 90 -26.96 -3.27 17.58
CA GLN A 90 -26.11 -2.08 17.57
C GLN A 90 -25.39 -1.92 18.92
N GLU A 91 -24.08 -1.67 18.89
CA GLU A 91 -23.31 -1.40 20.10
C GLU A 91 -23.80 -0.12 20.78
N GLY A 92 -24.30 -0.26 22.02
CA GLY A 92 -24.76 0.87 22.84
C GLY A 92 -26.26 1.18 22.77
N ALA A 93 -27.04 0.49 21.94
CA ALA A 93 -28.50 0.61 21.92
C ALA A 93 -29.14 -0.56 22.69
N LEU A 94 -30.01 -0.26 23.67
CA LEU A 94 -30.61 -1.31 24.50
C LEU A 94 -31.55 -2.21 23.69
N HIS A 95 -32.22 -1.70 22.64
CA HIS A 95 -33.36 -2.37 21.98
C HIS A 95 -33.47 -2.14 20.44
N GLU A 96 -32.56 -1.41 19.78
CA GLU A 96 -32.63 -1.25 18.32
C GLU A 96 -31.98 -2.46 17.63
N MET A 97 -32.86 -3.37 17.20
CA MET A 97 -32.52 -4.52 16.38
C MET A 97 -32.72 -4.16 14.91
N GLU A 98 -31.66 -4.23 14.12
CA GLU A 98 -31.75 -4.06 12.67
C GLU A 98 -31.59 -5.40 11.97
N VAL A 99 -32.47 -5.65 11.00
CA VAL A 99 -32.40 -6.84 10.15
C VAL A 99 -31.51 -6.51 8.95
N HIS A 100 -30.39 -7.23 8.83
CA HIS A 100 -29.45 -7.09 7.72
C HIS A 100 -29.40 -8.39 6.92
N GLU A 101 -29.12 -8.26 5.62
CA GLU A 101 -28.91 -9.43 4.75
C GLU A 101 -27.51 -10.00 5.02
N ARG A 102 -27.40 -11.33 5.09
CA ARG A 102 -26.11 -12.01 5.19
C ARG A 102 -25.38 -11.89 3.87
N GLN A 103 -24.11 -11.46 3.93
CA GLN A 103 -23.25 -11.38 2.75
C GLN A 103 -21.91 -12.04 3.05
N TRP A 104 -21.49 -12.93 2.15
CA TRP A 104 -20.14 -13.48 2.15
C TRP A 104 -19.23 -12.51 1.40
N THR A 105 -18.31 -11.88 2.12
CA THR A 105 -17.51 -10.79 1.56
C THR A 105 -16.03 -11.04 1.76
N ASN A 106 -15.23 -10.63 0.78
CA ASN A 106 -13.79 -10.65 0.89
C ASN A 106 -13.28 -9.31 1.42
N SER A 107 -12.18 -9.33 2.16
CA SER A 107 -11.45 -8.13 2.53
C SER A 107 -10.98 -7.37 1.29
N GLY A 108 -11.14 -6.03 1.30
CA GLY A 108 -10.67 -5.18 0.19
C GLY A 108 -9.16 -5.24 -0.02
N LEU A 109 -8.39 -5.46 1.05
CA LEU A 109 -6.96 -5.81 0.99
C LEU A 109 -6.82 -7.29 1.38
N ASN A 110 -6.36 -8.10 0.44
CA ASN A 110 -6.23 -9.56 0.57
C ASN A 110 -4.99 -10.07 -0.18
N PHE A 111 -4.73 -11.37 -0.05
CA PHE A 111 -3.58 -12.06 -0.67
C PHE A 111 -4.04 -13.14 -1.66
N ASP A 112 -5.14 -12.93 -2.37
CA ASP A 112 -5.63 -13.94 -3.33
C ASP A 112 -4.78 -14.01 -4.60
N ASN A 113 -4.15 -12.89 -4.95
CA ASN A 113 -3.25 -12.73 -6.08
C ASN A 113 -2.03 -11.92 -5.67
N ILE A 114 -0.92 -12.09 -6.39
CA ILE A 114 0.34 -11.40 -6.09
C ILE A 114 0.17 -9.88 -6.08
N LEU A 115 -0.54 -9.31 -7.07
CA LEU A 115 -0.75 -7.86 -7.15
C LEU A 115 -1.56 -7.31 -5.98
N ASN A 116 -2.60 -8.03 -5.53
CA ASN A 116 -3.36 -7.65 -4.34
C ASN A 116 -2.51 -7.78 -3.08
N GLY A 117 -1.67 -8.82 -3.00
CA GLY A 117 -0.72 -9.01 -1.92
C GLY A 117 0.32 -7.89 -1.84
N MET A 118 0.87 -7.45 -2.98
CA MET A 118 1.77 -6.29 -3.06
C MET A 118 1.05 -5.00 -2.63
N LEU A 119 -0.21 -4.80 -3.03
CA LEU A 119 -0.99 -3.64 -2.57
C LEU A 119 -1.24 -3.67 -1.06
N ALA A 120 -1.57 -4.84 -0.50
CA ALA A 120 -1.75 -5.01 0.94
C ALA A 120 -0.43 -4.74 1.69
N LEU A 121 0.68 -5.28 1.20
CA LEU A 121 2.01 -5.05 1.77
C LEU A 121 2.44 -3.58 1.66
N PHE A 122 2.13 -2.91 0.54
CA PHE A 122 2.32 -1.47 0.40
C PHE A 122 1.57 -0.69 1.49
N THR A 123 0.28 -0.96 1.72
CA THR A 123 -0.49 -0.34 2.81
C THR A 123 0.08 -0.66 4.20
N ILE A 124 0.62 -1.87 4.39
CA ILE A 124 1.31 -2.23 5.64
C ILE A 124 2.61 -1.43 5.80
N SER A 125 3.37 -1.24 4.72
CA SER A 125 4.64 -0.49 4.72
C SER A 125 4.46 1.01 5.01
N THR A 126 3.29 1.58 4.69
CA THR A 126 2.93 2.95 5.06
C THR A 126 2.46 3.07 6.51
N PHE A 127 2.41 1.94 7.24
CA PHE A 127 1.87 1.83 8.60
C PHE A 127 0.40 2.27 8.72
N GLU A 128 -0.36 2.23 7.64
CA GLU A 128 -1.76 2.63 7.63
C GLU A 128 -2.66 1.39 7.75
N GLY A 129 -3.44 1.28 8.82
CA GLY A 129 -4.40 0.18 8.97
C GLY A 129 -3.80 -1.23 9.05
N TRP A 130 -2.47 -1.36 9.13
CA TRP A 130 -1.76 -2.64 9.22
C TRP A 130 -2.25 -3.57 10.36
N PRO A 131 -2.70 -3.07 11.55
CA PRO A 131 -3.19 -3.97 12.58
C PRO A 131 -4.47 -4.69 12.14
N LYS A 132 -5.32 -4.05 11.32
CA LYS A 132 -6.55 -4.68 10.81
C LYS A 132 -6.23 -5.88 9.91
N ILE A 133 -5.22 -5.74 9.04
CA ILE A 133 -4.76 -6.82 8.17
C ILE A 133 -4.09 -7.92 8.99
N LEU A 134 -3.27 -7.53 9.98
CA LEU A 134 -2.64 -8.48 10.90
C LEU A 134 -3.68 -9.31 11.66
N TYR A 135 -4.69 -8.68 12.27
CA TYR A 135 -5.71 -9.40 13.03
C TYR A 135 -6.52 -10.33 12.13
N LYS A 136 -6.91 -9.86 10.94
CA LYS A 136 -7.57 -10.72 9.94
C LYS A 136 -6.69 -11.91 9.52
N ALA A 137 -5.38 -11.72 9.43
CA ALA A 137 -4.44 -12.80 9.16
C ALA A 137 -4.26 -13.75 10.36
N ILE A 138 -4.25 -13.26 11.60
CA ILE A 138 -4.20 -14.09 12.81
C ILE A 138 -5.46 -14.95 12.92
N ASP A 139 -6.62 -14.37 12.62
CA ASP A 139 -7.91 -15.06 12.68
C ASP A 139 -8.15 -15.95 11.44
N SER A 140 -7.26 -15.90 10.45
CA SER A 140 -7.40 -16.69 9.23
C SER A 140 -7.47 -18.20 9.50
N ASN A 141 -8.40 -18.88 8.82
CA ASN A 141 -8.68 -20.29 9.04
C ASN A 141 -8.19 -21.17 7.87
N LEU A 142 -9.08 -21.99 7.32
CA LEU A 142 -8.87 -22.76 6.11
C LEU A 142 -9.35 -21.93 4.91
N GLU A 143 -8.98 -22.37 3.72
CA GLU A 143 -9.52 -21.78 2.48
C GLU A 143 -11.06 -21.88 2.48
N ASP A 144 -11.71 -20.81 2.04
CA ASP A 144 -13.17 -20.66 1.95
C ASP A 144 -13.93 -20.82 3.27
N LYS A 145 -13.24 -20.59 4.40
CA LYS A 145 -13.85 -20.57 5.74
C LYS A 145 -13.65 -19.23 6.44
N GLY A 146 -14.65 -18.88 7.25
CA GLY A 146 -14.66 -17.67 8.04
C GLY A 146 -13.55 -17.66 9.10
N PRO A 147 -13.27 -16.47 9.66
CA PRO A 147 -12.23 -16.28 10.65
C PRO A 147 -12.53 -17.02 11.96
N VAL A 148 -11.50 -17.54 12.61
CA VAL A 148 -11.56 -18.11 13.96
C VAL A 148 -10.66 -17.27 14.85
N TYR A 149 -11.24 -16.70 15.92
CA TYR A 149 -10.52 -15.80 16.81
C TYR A 149 -9.24 -16.43 17.36
N ASN A 150 -8.11 -15.73 17.20
CA ASN A 150 -6.77 -16.14 17.67
C ASN A 150 -6.30 -17.53 17.16
N ASN A 151 -6.74 -17.96 15.98
CA ASN A 151 -6.40 -19.28 15.44
C ASN A 151 -4.90 -19.47 15.17
N ARG A 152 -4.25 -18.48 14.56
CA ARG A 152 -2.88 -18.61 14.03
C ARG A 152 -1.99 -17.44 14.44
N VAL A 153 -1.86 -17.20 15.75
CA VAL A 153 -1.07 -16.08 16.30
C VAL A 153 0.38 -16.03 15.77
N ALA A 154 0.98 -17.17 15.45
CA ALA A 154 2.33 -17.26 14.88
C ALA A 154 2.51 -16.51 13.54
N ILE A 155 1.43 -16.26 12.79
CA ILE A 155 1.45 -15.46 11.55
C ILE A 155 1.94 -14.03 11.82
N SER A 156 1.78 -13.51 13.03
CA SER A 156 2.30 -12.18 13.39
C SER A 156 3.78 -12.01 13.08
N ILE A 157 4.58 -13.09 13.17
CA ILE A 157 6.01 -13.08 12.86
C ILE A 157 6.26 -12.64 11.41
N PHE A 158 5.43 -13.08 10.45
CA PHE A 158 5.54 -12.69 9.04
C PHE A 158 5.44 -11.17 8.87
N PHE A 159 4.44 -10.55 9.48
CA PHE A 159 4.21 -9.10 9.37
C PHE A 159 5.26 -8.29 10.11
N ILE A 160 5.63 -8.69 11.34
CA ILE A 160 6.65 -7.99 12.11
C ILE A 160 8.01 -8.04 11.41
N PHE A 161 8.38 -9.20 10.86
CA PHE A 161 9.62 -9.35 10.10
C PHE A 161 9.62 -8.51 8.82
N TYR A 162 8.51 -8.51 8.06
CA TYR A 162 8.34 -7.63 6.90
C TYR A 162 8.50 -6.14 7.28
N LEU A 163 7.85 -5.70 8.36
CA LEU A 163 7.90 -4.32 8.83
C LEU A 163 9.32 -3.87 9.21
N ILE A 164 10.09 -4.74 9.88
CA ILE A 164 11.49 -4.46 10.21
C ILE A 164 12.34 -4.30 8.95
N LEU A 165 12.20 -5.24 8.00
CA LEU A 165 12.96 -5.19 6.75
C LEU A 165 12.60 -3.95 5.92
N ILE A 166 11.32 -3.66 5.72
CA ILE A 166 10.91 -2.53 4.89
C ILE A 166 11.30 -1.20 5.55
N ALA A 167 11.24 -1.09 6.87
CA ALA A 167 11.70 0.11 7.59
C ALA A 167 13.20 0.36 7.40
N PHE A 168 14.02 -0.70 7.44
CA PHE A 168 15.46 -0.60 7.15
C PHE A 168 15.70 -0.07 5.73
N PHE A 169 15.00 -0.62 4.74
CA PHE A 169 15.12 -0.15 3.37
C PHE A 169 14.61 1.29 3.16
N MET A 170 13.51 1.66 3.80
CA MET A 170 12.98 3.04 3.76
C MET A 170 13.99 4.04 4.31
N MET A 171 14.67 3.69 5.41
CA MET A 171 15.75 4.52 5.96
C MET A 171 16.91 4.66 4.97
N ASN A 172 17.30 3.58 4.28
CA ASN A 172 18.35 3.62 3.27
C ASN A 172 17.97 4.49 2.06
N ILE A 173 16.70 4.48 1.63
CA ILE A 173 16.19 5.37 0.58
C ILE A 173 16.30 6.84 1.02
N PHE A 174 15.89 7.14 2.25
CA PHE A 174 15.97 8.50 2.80
C PHE A 174 17.41 9.00 2.88
N VAL A 175 18.34 8.19 3.43
CA VAL A 175 19.76 8.52 3.50
C VAL A 175 20.35 8.73 2.10
N GLY A 176 20.03 7.84 1.15
CA GLY A 176 20.47 7.95 -0.24
C GLY A 176 20.01 9.26 -0.89
N PHE A 177 18.75 9.65 -0.70
CA PHE A 177 18.22 10.93 -1.20
C PHE A 177 18.94 12.14 -0.60
N VAL A 178 19.16 12.14 0.72
CA VAL A 178 19.84 13.23 1.42
C VAL A 178 21.27 13.37 0.90
N ILE A 179 22.04 12.28 0.77
CA ILE A 179 23.42 12.32 0.26
C ILE A 179 23.49 12.91 -1.14
N VAL A 180 22.62 12.46 -2.06
CA VAL A 180 22.58 12.97 -3.44
C VAL A 180 22.26 14.46 -3.46
N THR A 181 21.32 14.91 -2.64
CA THR A 181 20.96 16.33 -2.52
C THR A 181 22.13 17.16 -2.00
N PHE A 182 22.84 16.68 -0.98
CA PHE A 182 24.03 17.36 -0.44
C PHE A 182 25.19 17.40 -1.44
N GLN A 183 25.39 16.33 -2.21
CA GLN A 183 26.39 16.31 -3.28
C GLN A 183 26.05 17.32 -4.38
N GLU A 184 24.80 17.39 -4.84
CA GLU A 184 24.38 18.35 -5.85
C GLU A 184 24.51 19.80 -5.38
N GLN A 185 24.08 20.12 -4.16
CA GLN A 185 24.21 21.47 -3.59
C GLN A 185 25.67 21.84 -3.36
N GLY A 186 26.44 20.93 -2.77
CA GLY A 186 27.86 21.13 -2.54
C GLY A 186 28.64 21.32 -3.83
N GLU A 187 28.33 20.61 -4.92
CA GLU A 187 28.97 20.82 -6.22
C GLU A 187 28.52 22.11 -6.92
N GLN A 188 27.34 22.65 -6.60
CA GLN A 188 26.88 23.92 -7.16
C GLN A 188 27.56 25.15 -6.54
N GLU A 189 27.89 25.12 -5.24
CA GLU A 189 28.54 26.24 -4.56
C GLU A 189 29.96 26.52 -5.08
N TYR A 190 30.72 25.49 -5.43
CA TYR A 190 32.10 25.65 -5.94
C TYR A 190 32.19 25.98 -7.43
N LYS A 191 31.09 25.91 -8.20
CA LYS A 191 31.13 26.21 -9.65
C LYS A 191 31.46 27.68 -9.99
N ASN A 192 31.30 28.60 -9.04
CA ASN A 192 31.50 30.03 -9.25
C ASN A 192 32.64 30.64 -8.41
N CYS A 193 33.44 29.81 -7.72
CA CYS A 193 34.59 30.25 -6.94
C CYS A 193 35.91 29.88 -7.65
N GLU A 194 36.92 30.74 -7.55
CA GLU A 194 38.28 30.47 -8.05
C GLU A 194 39.04 29.43 -7.21
N LEU A 195 38.55 29.14 -6.00
CA LEU A 195 39.14 28.23 -5.03
C LEU A 195 38.50 26.83 -5.15
N ASP A 196 39.33 25.80 -5.29
CA ASP A 196 38.92 24.38 -5.18
C ASP A 196 38.47 24.06 -3.74
N LYS A 197 37.69 22.98 -3.54
CA LYS A 197 37.29 22.43 -2.23
C LYS A 197 38.42 22.31 -1.20
N ASN A 198 39.67 22.24 -1.66
CA ASN A 198 40.87 22.05 -0.85
C ASN A 198 41.61 23.36 -0.51
N GLN A 199 41.17 24.50 -1.02
CA GLN A 199 41.73 25.83 -0.72
C GLN A 199 40.80 26.62 0.21
#